data_AF-A0A438XG00-F1
#
_entry.id   AF-A0A438XG00-F1
#
_cell.length_a   1.000
_cell.length_b   1.000
_cell.length_c   1.000
_cell.angle_alpha   90.00
_cell.angle_beta   90.00
_cell.angle_gamma   90.00
#
_symmetry.space_group_name_H-M   'P 1'
#
loop_
_entity.id
_entity.type
_entity.pdbx_description
1 polymer ?
#
loop_
_entity_poly.entity_id
_entity_poly.type
_entity_poly.pdbx_seq_one_letter_code
_entity_poly.pdbx_strand_id
1 'polypeptide(L)'
;MKKIILACLMAFVGANLSAEPKWYSKAYNKTNTQKGYLYGSGSATSKEASKQKALADLVASISVVVNSQIHIQKSRVDNKLKSSDSQTINLKTDDLELNNVEIVNQEAQKGIYYTRVRINQNLFLQGLRDKYNALYGQFSTLMPKV
;
A
#
# COMPACT_ATOMS: atom_id res chain seq x y z
N MET A 1 24.20 -64.41 -16.89
CA MET A 1 22.73 -64.49 -16.68
C MET A 1 22.48 -64.19 -15.21
N LYS A 2 21.72 -63.22 -14.71
CA LYS A 2 20.75 -62.23 -15.21
C LYS A 2 20.95 -60.99 -14.32
N LYS A 3 20.99 -59.79 -14.91
CA LYS A 3 21.08 -58.51 -14.17
C LYS A 3 19.67 -58.05 -13.83
N ILE A 4 19.38 -57.92 -12.54
CA ILE A 4 18.22 -57.21 -11.98
C ILE A 4 18.82 -56.53 -10.72
N ILE A 5 18.73 -55.22 -10.48
CA ILE A 5 17.55 -54.51 -9.99
C ILE A 5 17.94 -53.00 -9.83
N LEU A 6 16.95 -52.14 -10.07
CA LEU A 6 16.73 -50.78 -9.54
C LEU A 6 17.57 -49.59 -10.04
N ALA A 7 16.90 -48.86 -10.92
CA ALA A 7 16.75 -47.41 -10.90
C ALA A 7 17.05 -46.75 -9.54
N CYS A 8 18.04 -45.85 -9.57
CA CYS A 8 18.10 -44.70 -8.67
C CYS A 8 18.28 -43.45 -9.54
N LEU A 9 17.20 -43.12 -10.27
CA LEU A 9 17.07 -41.83 -10.92
C LEU A 9 16.94 -40.83 -9.77
N MET A 10 18.06 -40.19 -9.42
CA MET A 10 18.11 -39.19 -8.36
C MET A 10 17.03 -38.15 -8.63
N ALA A 11 16.00 -38.20 -7.80
CA ALA A 11 15.00 -37.18 -7.66
C ALA A 11 15.69 -35.93 -7.14
N PHE A 12 16.26 -35.13 -8.03
CA PHE A 12 16.51 -33.72 -7.79
C PHE A 12 15.15 -33.01 -7.88
N VAL A 13 14.24 -33.34 -6.96
CA VAL A 13 13.10 -32.49 -6.64
C VAL A 13 13.72 -31.30 -5.95
N GLY A 14 14.17 -30.35 -6.78
CA GLY A 14 14.65 -29.06 -6.34
C GLY A 14 13.58 -28.49 -5.43
N ALA A 15 13.89 -28.45 -4.14
CA ALA A 15 13.18 -27.65 -3.19
C ALA A 15 13.34 -26.21 -3.67
N ASN A 16 12.41 -25.76 -4.51
CA ASN A 16 12.19 -24.37 -4.83
C ASN A 16 11.67 -23.72 -3.54
N LEU A 17 12.56 -23.60 -2.54
CA LEU A 17 12.34 -22.66 -1.46
C LEU A 17 12.16 -21.31 -2.14
N SER A 18 10.94 -20.78 -2.00
CA SER A 18 10.57 -19.44 -2.41
C SER A 18 11.71 -18.51 -2.03
N ALA A 19 12.44 -18.02 -3.03
CA ALA A 19 13.57 -17.12 -2.84
C ALA A 19 13.03 -15.69 -2.77
N GLU A 20 12.00 -15.50 -1.96
CA GLU A 20 11.58 -14.16 -1.58
C GLU A 20 12.47 -13.68 -0.44
N PRO A 21 12.84 -12.38 -0.43
CA PRO A 21 13.56 -11.82 0.68
C PRO A 21 12.80 -12.04 2.00
N LYS A 22 13.52 -12.42 3.07
CA LYS A 22 12.92 -12.65 4.39
C LYS A 22 12.13 -11.44 4.93
N TRP A 23 12.47 -10.23 4.50
CA TRP A 23 11.74 -9.02 4.87
C TRP A 23 10.43 -8.85 4.10
N TYR A 24 10.31 -9.42 2.89
CA TYR A 24 9.13 -9.29 2.02
C TYR A 24 7.97 -10.12 2.58
N SER A 25 8.22 -11.37 2.94
CA SER A 25 7.24 -12.23 3.64
C SER A 25 6.85 -11.70 5.02
N LYS A 26 7.79 -11.06 5.74
CA LYS A 26 7.49 -10.38 7.01
C LYS A 26 6.70 -9.07 6.82
N ALA A 27 6.70 -8.47 5.63
CA ALA A 27 5.98 -7.23 5.37
C ALA A 27 4.47 -7.43 5.46
N TYR A 28 3.95 -8.58 5.01
CA TYR A 28 2.53 -8.93 5.10
C TYR A 28 2.07 -9.31 6.53
N ASN A 29 3.00 -9.77 7.37
CA ASN A 29 2.69 -10.29 8.71
C ASN A 29 2.70 -9.23 9.81
N LYS A 30 3.24 -8.04 9.56
CA LYS A 30 3.09 -6.91 10.46
C LYS A 30 1.92 -6.07 9.99
N THR A 31 0.95 -5.86 10.87
CA THR A 31 -0.05 -4.80 10.73
C THR A 31 0.62 -3.57 10.12
N ASN A 32 0.18 -3.16 8.93
CA ASN A 32 0.79 -2.14 8.07
C ASN A 32 0.81 -0.71 8.67
N THR A 33 0.66 -0.62 10.00
CA THR A 33 0.67 0.58 10.83
C THR A 33 1.74 0.43 11.92
N GLN A 34 3.00 0.26 11.51
CA GLN A 34 4.10 0.31 12.47
C GLN A 34 4.45 1.79 12.72
N LYS A 35 4.14 2.29 13.92
CA LYS A 35 4.54 3.61 14.48
C LYS A 35 4.43 4.79 13.48
N GLY A 36 3.21 5.16 13.07
CA GLY A 36 2.99 6.40 12.32
C GLY A 36 3.35 6.34 10.82
N TYR A 37 3.60 5.15 10.28
CA TYR A 37 3.87 4.93 8.86
C TYR A 37 2.86 3.96 8.26
N LEU A 38 2.50 4.20 7.01
CA LEU A 38 1.80 3.26 6.13
C LEU A 38 2.79 2.68 5.14
N TYR A 39 2.57 1.42 4.74
CA TYR A 39 3.47 0.65 3.90
C TYR A 39 2.75 0.10 2.68
N GLY A 40 3.52 -0.06 1.61
CA GLY A 40 3.12 -0.85 0.44
C GLY A 40 4.28 -1.70 -0.05
N SER A 41 3.99 -2.88 -0.58
CA SER A 41 4.98 -3.84 -1.07
C SER A 41 4.59 -4.34 -2.45
N GLY A 42 5.59 -4.56 -3.32
CA GLY A 42 5.34 -5.02 -4.67
C GLY A 42 6.50 -5.82 -5.24
N SER A 43 6.19 -6.87 -6.00
CA SER A 43 7.15 -7.70 -6.70
C SER A 43 6.86 -7.79 -8.21
N ALA A 44 7.91 -7.71 -9.03
CA ALA A 44 7.81 -7.79 -10.48
C ALA A 44 9.13 -8.22 -11.12
N THR A 45 9.09 -8.55 -12.42
CA THR A 45 10.28 -8.93 -13.20
C THR A 45 11.20 -7.75 -13.54
N SER A 46 10.78 -6.50 -13.28
CA SER A 46 11.61 -5.31 -13.43
C SER A 46 11.56 -4.43 -12.17
N LYS A 47 12.64 -3.68 -11.96
CA LYS A 47 12.78 -2.75 -10.83
C LYS A 47 11.65 -1.72 -10.80
N GLU A 48 11.33 -1.14 -11.95
CA GLU A 48 10.30 -0.09 -12.06
C GLU A 48 8.89 -0.66 -11.85
N ALA A 49 8.57 -1.82 -12.44
CA ALA A 49 7.27 -2.45 -12.22
C ALA A 49 7.08 -2.88 -10.76
N SER A 50 8.14 -3.31 -10.08
CA SER A 50 8.08 -3.64 -8.65
C SER A 50 7.79 -2.40 -7.80
N LYS A 51 8.39 -1.26 -8.15
CA LYS A 51 8.12 0.02 -7.50
C LYS A 51 6.68 0.50 -7.73
N GLN A 52 6.19 0.44 -8.97
CA GLN A 52 4.81 0.80 -9.30
C GLN A 52 3.80 -0.05 -8.54
N LYS A 53 4.02 -1.37 -8.45
CA LYS A 53 3.19 -2.25 -7.63
C LYS A 53 3.24 -1.91 -6.15
N ALA A 54 4.43 -1.58 -5.61
CA ALA A 54 4.57 -1.18 -4.22
C ALA A 54 3.82 0.14 -3.92
N LEU A 55 3.80 1.07 -4.87
CA LEU A 55 3.01 2.31 -4.77
C LEU A 55 1.51 2.03 -4.82
N ALA A 56 1.05 1.18 -5.74
CA ALA A 56 -0.37 0.81 -5.81
C ALA A 56 -0.85 0.14 -4.51
N ASP A 57 -0.04 -0.77 -3.96
CA ASP A 57 -0.34 -1.42 -2.67
C ASP A 57 -0.34 -0.40 -1.50
N LEU A 58 0.55 0.60 -1.53
CA LEU A 58 0.54 1.68 -0.54
C LEU A 58 -0.75 2.51 -0.60
N VAL A 59 -1.21 2.86 -1.80
CA VAL A 59 -2.46 3.61 -1.99
C VAL A 59 -3.67 2.80 -1.52
N ALA A 60 -3.69 1.50 -1.79
CA ALA A 60 -4.73 0.60 -1.27
C ALA A 60 -4.70 0.55 0.28
N SER A 61 -3.52 0.47 0.88
CA SER A 61 -3.34 0.50 2.34
C SER A 61 -3.88 1.80 2.95
N ILE A 62 -3.56 2.96 2.36
CA ILE A 62 -4.10 4.26 2.78
C ILE A 62 -5.62 4.26 2.72
N SER A 63 -6.20 3.80 1.62
CA SER A 63 -7.65 3.79 1.41
C SER A 63 -8.38 2.95 2.47
N VAL A 64 -7.86 1.76 2.78
CA VAL A 64 -8.39 0.90 3.85
C VAL A 64 -8.37 1.62 5.19
N VAL A 65 -7.24 2.26 5.55
CA VAL A 65 -7.09 2.96 6.83
C VAL A 65 -8.02 4.17 6.93
N VAL A 66 -8.10 4.98 5.87
CA VAL A 66 -8.97 6.17 5.82
C VAL A 66 -10.44 5.77 5.91
N ASN A 67 -10.88 4.80 5.10
CA ASN A 67 -12.27 4.35 5.09
C ASN A 67 -12.68 3.75 6.44
N SER A 68 -11.80 2.96 7.05
CA SER A 68 -12.02 2.42 8.40
C SER A 68 -12.16 3.52 9.44
N GLN A 69 -11.28 4.52 9.41
CA GLN A 69 -11.33 5.65 10.34
C GLN A 69 -12.62 6.48 10.20
N ILE A 70 -13.05 6.76 8.96
CA ILE A 70 -14.30 7.47 8.68
C ILE A 70 -15.51 6.66 9.17
N HIS A 71 -15.52 5.34 8.92
CA HIS A 71 -16.59 4.45 9.37
C HIS A 71 -16.71 4.45 10.90
N ILE A 72 -15.59 4.33 11.62
CA ILE A 72 -15.56 4.39 13.09
C ILE A 72 -16.08 5.74 13.60
N GLN A 73 -15.69 6.86 12.97
CA GLN A 73 -16.17 8.18 13.36
C GLN A 73 -17.67 8.34 13.14
N LYS A 74 -18.21 7.90 11.99
CA LYS A 74 -19.66 7.90 11.71
C LYS A 74 -20.43 7.07 12.75
N SER A 75 -19.97 5.84 13.02
CA SER A 75 -20.60 4.95 14.00
C SER A 75 -20.67 5.56 15.42
N ARG A 76 -19.69 6.37 15.82
CA ARG A 76 -19.70 7.06 17.13
C ARG A 76 -20.64 8.26 17.18
N VAL A 77 -20.89 8.92 16.05
CA VAL A 77 -21.87 10.02 15.94
C VAL A 77 -23.31 9.48 15.92
N ASP A 78 -23.52 8.27 15.39
CA ASP A 78 -24.83 7.62 15.23
C ASP A 78 -25.49 7.10 16.53
N ASN A 79 -24.94 7.38 17.72
CA ASN A 79 -25.65 7.12 18.97
C ASN A 79 -26.75 8.16 19.30
N LYS A 80 -26.91 9.18 18.43
CA LYS A 80 -28.07 10.11 18.36
C LYS A 80 -28.29 10.55 16.90
N LEU A 81 -29.03 9.76 16.13
CA LEU A 81 -29.29 9.96 14.69
C LEU A 81 -30.07 11.26 14.38
N LYS A 82 -29.42 12.23 13.73
CA LYS A 82 -30.02 13.08 12.69
C LYS A 82 -29.24 12.88 11.40
N SER A 83 -29.71 11.94 10.58
CA SER A 83 -29.20 11.68 9.24
C SER A 83 -29.73 12.74 8.27
N SER A 84 -29.00 13.83 8.07
CA SER A 84 -29.22 14.72 6.91
C SER A 84 -28.09 14.67 5.90
N ASP A 85 -26.87 14.23 6.27
CA ASP A 85 -25.69 14.38 5.41
C ASP A 85 -24.84 13.10 5.38
N SER A 86 -25.42 12.00 4.89
CA SER A 86 -24.66 10.78 4.57
C SER A 86 -23.88 10.96 3.27
N GLN A 87 -22.84 11.80 3.26
CA GLN A 87 -21.88 11.80 2.16
C GLN A 87 -20.97 10.57 2.29
N THR A 88 -21.07 9.65 1.34
CA THR A 88 -20.15 8.51 1.23
C THR A 88 -18.82 9.03 0.67
N ILE A 89 -17.84 9.23 1.57
CA ILE A 89 -16.48 9.58 1.17
C ILE A 89 -15.80 8.29 0.70
N ASN A 90 -15.77 8.08 -0.62
CA ASN A 90 -14.96 7.05 -1.26
C ASN A 90 -13.69 7.73 -1.79
N LEU A 91 -12.56 7.52 -1.13
CA LEU A 91 -11.28 7.99 -1.66
C LEU A 91 -10.95 7.17 -2.91
N LYS A 92 -11.00 7.82 -4.08
CA LYS A 92 -10.45 7.23 -5.30
C LYS A 92 -8.93 7.33 -5.25
N THR A 93 -8.29 6.21 -5.47
CA THR A 93 -6.84 6.00 -5.35
C THR A 93 -6.04 6.77 -6.39
N ASP A 94 -6.65 7.07 -7.53
CA ASP A 94 -5.98 7.55 -8.74
C ASP A 94 -5.65 9.05 -8.66
N ASP A 95 -6.29 9.79 -7.76
CA ASP A 95 -6.10 11.24 -7.56
C ASP A 95 -5.09 11.58 -6.44
N LEU A 96 -4.54 10.56 -5.80
CA LEU A 96 -3.72 10.69 -4.61
C LEU A 96 -2.24 10.88 -4.97
N GLU A 97 -1.80 12.13 -5.08
CA GLU A 97 -0.38 12.47 -5.21
C GLU A 97 0.34 12.12 -3.90
N LEU A 98 1.07 11.01 -3.92
CA LEU A 98 1.88 10.56 -2.80
C LEU A 98 3.23 11.28 -2.78
N ASN A 99 3.27 12.42 -2.09
CA ASN A 99 4.51 13.12 -1.79
C ASN A 99 5.20 12.45 -0.58
N ASN A 100 6.55 12.49 -0.55
CA ASN A 100 7.37 11.96 0.55
C ASN A 100 7.28 10.44 0.78
N VAL A 101 7.13 9.68 -0.29
CA VAL A 101 7.25 8.22 -0.23
C VAL A 101 8.73 7.82 -0.17
N GLU A 102 9.07 7.00 0.80
CA GLU A 102 10.43 6.47 0.99
C GLU A 102 10.50 5.00 0.58
N ILE A 103 11.58 4.61 -0.11
CA ILE A 103 11.88 3.20 -0.35
C ILE A 103 12.59 2.66 0.90
N VAL A 104 11.98 1.68 1.56
CA VAL A 104 12.52 1.06 2.78
C VAL A 104 13.43 -0.10 2.44
N ASN A 105 13.01 -0.91 1.46
CA ASN A 105 13.77 -2.07 0.99
C ASN A 105 13.61 -2.20 -0.51
N GLN A 106 14.69 -2.59 -1.18
CA GLN A 106 14.66 -2.95 -2.58
C GLN A 106 15.72 -4.03 -2.85
N GLU A 107 15.29 -5.18 -3.35
CA GLU A 107 16.17 -6.32 -3.64
C GLU A 107 15.75 -7.03 -4.92
N ALA A 108 16.68 -7.74 -5.55
CA ALA A 108 16.41 -8.62 -6.67
C ALA A 108 16.84 -10.05 -6.31
N GLN A 109 15.94 -11.02 -6.46
CA GLN A 109 16.23 -12.44 -6.22
C GLN A 109 15.62 -13.27 -7.37
N LYS A 110 16.44 -14.11 -8.01
CA LYS A 110 16.05 -15.00 -9.12
C LYS A 110 15.26 -14.29 -10.25
N GLY A 111 15.66 -13.07 -10.61
CA GLY A 111 15.00 -12.29 -11.68
C GLY A 111 13.71 -11.59 -11.27
N ILE A 112 13.33 -11.65 -9.99
CA ILE A 112 12.20 -10.90 -9.42
C ILE A 112 12.76 -9.78 -8.56
N TYR A 113 12.31 -8.56 -8.83
CA TYR A 113 12.54 -7.37 -8.01
C TYR A 113 11.43 -7.25 -6.98
N TYR A 114 11.82 -6.96 -5.75
CA TYR A 114 10.96 -6.74 -4.60
C TYR A 114 11.21 -5.33 -4.10
N THR A 115 10.16 -4.54 -3.92
CA THR A 115 10.24 -3.16 -3.44
C THR A 115 9.25 -3.00 -2.30
N ARG A 116 9.68 -2.32 -1.23
CA ARG A 116 8.83 -1.86 -0.15
C ARG A 116 8.95 -0.36 -0.01
N VAL A 117 7.82 0.30 0.03
CA VAL A 117 7.71 1.73 0.26
C VAL A 117 6.99 2.02 1.57
N ARG A 118 7.23 3.21 2.11
CA ARG A 118 6.48 3.75 3.24
C ARG A 118 6.17 5.23 3.05
N ILE A 119 5.15 5.69 3.75
CA ILE A 119 4.83 7.11 3.90
C ILE A 119 4.52 7.42 5.35
N ASN A 120 4.97 8.57 5.84
CA ASN A 120 4.63 9.04 7.17
C ASN A 120 3.18 9.53 7.18
N GLN A 121 2.37 9.03 8.11
CA GLN A 121 0.94 9.35 8.20
C GLN A 121 0.71 10.85 8.45
N ASN A 122 1.51 11.48 9.31
CA ASN A 122 1.33 12.89 9.64
C ASN A 122 1.70 13.78 8.45
N LEU A 123 2.80 13.47 7.75
CA LEU A 123 3.19 14.21 6.55
C LEU A 123 2.18 14.01 5.41
N PHE A 124 1.62 12.82 5.28
CA PHE A 124 0.55 12.55 4.33
C PHE A 124 -0.70 13.38 4.64
N LEU A 125 -1.16 13.39 5.89
CA LEU A 125 -2.32 14.18 6.32
C LEU A 125 -2.07 15.69 6.20
N GLN A 126 -0.83 16.14 6.45
CA GLN A 126 -0.43 17.51 6.23
C GLN A 126 -0.51 17.87 4.73
N GLY A 127 0.04 17.03 3.85
CA GLY A 127 -0.05 17.25 2.40
C GLY A 127 -1.50 17.29 1.90
N LEU A 128 -2.39 16.46 2.44
CA LEU A 128 -3.83 16.54 2.15
C LEU A 128 -4.46 17.87 2.60
N ARG A 129 -4.11 18.34 3.80
CA ARG A 129 -4.59 19.63 4.32
C ARG A 129 -4.10 20.79 3.45
N ASP A 130 -2.84 20.76 3.06
CA ASP A 130 -2.25 21.81 2.23
C ASP A 130 -2.90 21.83 0.84
N LYS A 131 -3.15 20.66 0.23
CA LYS A 131 -3.90 20.55 -1.04
C LYS A 131 -5.34 21.06 -0.89
N TYR A 132 -6.03 20.73 0.19
CA TYR A 132 -7.37 21.25 0.48
C TYR A 132 -7.37 22.78 0.60
N ASN A 133 -6.43 23.35 1.38
CA ASN A 133 -6.31 24.79 1.55
C ASN A 133 -6.00 25.51 0.24
N ALA A 134 -5.13 24.93 -0.61
CA ALA A 134 -4.82 25.46 -1.91
C ALA A 134 -6.04 25.47 -2.85
N LEU A 135 -6.82 24.37 -2.89
CA LEU A 135 -8.05 24.29 -3.66
C LEU A 135 -9.11 25.29 -3.15
N TYR A 136 -9.25 25.42 -1.84
CA TYR A 136 -10.16 26.39 -1.22
C TYR A 136 -9.77 27.84 -1.56
N GLY A 137 -8.48 28.15 -1.48
CA GLY A 137 -7.93 29.44 -1.89
C GLY A 137 -8.19 29.75 -3.36
N GLN A 138 -7.94 28.80 -4.26
CA GLN A 138 -8.25 28.95 -5.68
C GLN A 138 -9.75 29.20 -5.92
N PHE A 139 -10.62 28.44 -5.26
CA PHE A 139 -12.06 28.63 -5.38
C PHE A 139 -12.51 30.04 -4.96
N SER A 140 -11.93 30.58 -3.87
CA SER A 140 -12.24 31.94 -3.42
C SER A 140 -11.89 33.02 -4.46
N THR A 141 -10.88 32.79 -5.30
CA THR A 141 -10.52 33.72 -6.39
C THR A 141 -11.43 33.63 -7.60
N LEU A 142 -12.20 32.54 -7.73
CA LEU A 142 -13.16 32.32 -8.80
C LEU A 142 -14.57 32.84 -8.45
N MET A 143 -14.78 33.28 -7.20
CA MET A 143 -16.04 33.86 -6.78
C MET A 143 -16.22 35.29 -7.33
N PRO A 144 -17.45 35.69 -7.66
CA PRO A 144 -17.73 37.08 -8.06
C PRO A 144 -17.31 38.03 -6.94
N LYS A 145 -16.58 39.08 -7.28
CA LYS A 145 -16.28 40.16 -6.34
C LYS A 145 -17.57 40.95 -6.10
N VAL A 146 -18.03 40.97 -4.85
CA VAL A 146 -19.17 41.78 -4.41
C VAL A 146 -18.72 43.23 -4.27
#